data_AF-A0A538A0J9-F1
#
_entry.id   AF-A0A538A0J9-F1
#
_cell.length_a   1.000
_cell.length_b   1.000
_cell.length_c   1.000
_cell.angle_alpha   90.00
_cell.angle_beta   90.00
_cell.angle_gamma   90.00
#
_symmetry.space_group_name_H-M   'P 1'
#
loop_
_entity.id
_entity.type
_entity.pdbx_description
1 polymer ?
#
loop_
_entity_poly.entity_id
_entity_poly.type
_entity_poly.pdbx_seq_one_letter_code
_entity_poly.pdbx_strand_id
1 'polypeptide(L)'
;MATQQTFSMEDMKDILVNRVGLPADAVGEDPGKSFEDLGLDSLAFVEIQLAVQQQYGFTIADEDAQQIHTMQDAIDYTNSRLQESA
;
A
#
# COMPACT_ATOMS: atom_id res chain seq x y z
N MET A 1 25.03 4.29 -6.63
CA MET A 1 23.77 4.27 -7.39
C MET A 1 22.68 4.02 -6.37
N ALA A 2 22.10 5.05 -5.75
CA ALA A 2 21.00 4.86 -4.82
C ALA A 2 19.77 4.50 -5.66
N THR A 3 19.34 3.26 -5.59
CA THR A 3 18.04 2.86 -6.14
C THR A 3 16.98 3.57 -5.29
N GLN A 4 16.39 4.63 -5.83
CA GLN A 4 15.24 5.28 -5.22
C GLN A 4 14.11 4.23 -5.18
N GLN A 5 13.96 3.54 -4.06
CA GLN A 5 12.82 2.65 -3.86
C GLN A 5 11.61 3.57 -3.67
N THR A 6 10.71 3.57 -4.65
CA THR A 6 9.48 4.36 -4.62
C THR A 6 8.31 3.41 -4.79
N PHE A 7 7.33 3.52 -3.90
CA PHE A 7 6.12 2.72 -3.99
C PHE A 7 5.16 3.39 -4.95
N SER A 8 4.77 2.70 -6.02
CA SER A 8 3.86 3.26 -7.03
C SER A 8 2.50 2.59 -6.96
N MET A 9 1.53 3.17 -7.66
CA MET A 9 0.19 2.60 -7.79
C MET A 9 0.21 1.20 -8.42
N GLU A 10 1.22 0.91 -9.26
CA GLU A 10 1.49 -0.43 -9.81
C GLU A 10 1.91 -1.43 -8.74
N ASP A 11 2.83 -1.07 -7.83
CA ASP A 11 3.21 -1.92 -6.68
C ASP A 11 1.99 -2.22 -5.82
N MET A 12 1.17 -1.18 -5.56
CA MET A 12 -0.04 -1.33 -4.79
C MET A 12 -1.05 -2.27 -5.46
N LYS A 13 -1.29 -2.09 -6.76
CA LYS A 13 -2.13 -2.98 -7.56
C LYS A 13 -1.60 -4.40 -7.57
N ASP A 14 -0.30 -4.60 -7.70
CA ASP A 14 0.33 -5.91 -7.67
C ASP A 14 0.08 -6.61 -6.33
N ILE A 15 0.26 -5.90 -5.21
CA ILE A 15 -0.03 -6.44 -3.87
C ILE A 15 -1.52 -6.78 -3.73
N LEU A 16 -2.41 -5.89 -4.16
CA LEU A 16 -3.86 -6.11 -4.09
C LEU A 16 -4.30 -7.32 -4.93
N VAL A 17 -3.73 -7.49 -6.12
CA VAL A 17 -4.09 -8.60 -7.03
C VAL A 17 -3.42 -9.90 -6.61
N ASN A 18 -2.14 -9.90 -6.25
CA ASN A 18 -1.37 -11.12 -5.95
C ASN A 18 -1.47 -11.58 -4.51
N ARG A 19 -1.54 -10.65 -3.53
CA ARG A 19 -1.67 -10.99 -2.11
C ARG A 19 -3.13 -11.17 -1.74
N VAL A 20 -3.94 -10.14 -2.00
CA VAL A 20 -5.34 -10.13 -1.57
C VAL A 20 -6.25 -10.87 -2.54
N GLY A 21 -5.88 -10.94 -3.83
CA GLY A 21 -6.74 -11.55 -4.86
C GLY A 21 -7.83 -10.60 -5.36
N LEU A 22 -7.68 -9.29 -5.16
CA LEU A 22 -8.63 -8.31 -5.67
C LEU A 22 -8.47 -8.19 -7.20
N PRO A 23 -9.54 -8.25 -8.01
CA PRO A 23 -9.41 -8.06 -9.44
C PRO A 23 -8.95 -6.63 -9.76
N ALA A 24 -8.03 -6.49 -10.71
CA ALA A 24 -7.52 -5.18 -11.14
C ALA A 24 -8.64 -4.22 -11.60
N ASP A 25 -9.74 -4.78 -12.12
CA ASP A 25 -10.95 -4.05 -12.50
C ASP A 25 -11.66 -3.42 -11.28
N ALA A 26 -11.66 -4.11 -10.12
CA ALA A 26 -12.23 -3.58 -8.89
C ALA A 26 -11.35 -2.50 -8.25
N VAL A 27 -10.02 -2.65 -8.31
CA VAL A 27 -9.07 -1.60 -7.88
C VAL A 27 -9.34 -0.30 -8.64
N GLY A 28 -9.58 -0.42 -9.94
CA GLY A 28 -9.80 0.72 -10.82
C GLY A 28 -8.56 1.60 -11.01
N GLU A 29 -8.77 2.76 -11.61
CA GLU A 29 -7.74 3.80 -11.81
C GLU A 29 -7.86 4.95 -10.81
N ASP A 30 -8.84 4.88 -9.90
CA ASP A 30 -9.12 5.97 -8.95
C ASP A 30 -8.32 5.76 -7.65
N PRO A 31 -7.26 6.55 -7.40
CA PRO A 31 -6.45 6.43 -6.19
C PRO A 31 -7.17 6.92 -4.93
N GLY A 32 -8.26 7.66 -5.10
CA GLY A 32 -9.05 8.22 -4.00
C GLY A 32 -10.01 7.22 -3.37
N LYS A 33 -10.18 6.04 -3.97
CA LYS A 33 -10.97 4.97 -3.36
C LYS A 33 -10.31 4.44 -2.10
N SER A 34 -11.14 4.31 -1.06
CA SER A 34 -10.76 3.66 0.18
C SER A 34 -10.69 2.16 0.01
N PHE A 35 -9.83 1.49 0.79
CA PHE A 35 -9.74 0.04 0.77
C PHE A 35 -11.09 -0.62 1.11
N GLU A 36 -11.84 -0.03 2.04
CA GLU A 36 -13.18 -0.48 2.40
C GLU A 36 -14.18 -0.39 1.22
N ASP A 37 -14.07 0.65 0.38
CA ASP A 37 -14.92 0.80 -0.83
C ASP A 37 -14.55 -0.22 -1.91
N LEU A 38 -13.28 -0.63 -1.94
CA LEU A 38 -12.79 -1.72 -2.78
C LEU A 38 -13.24 -3.10 -2.28
N GLY A 39 -13.89 -3.18 -1.12
CA GLY A 39 -14.30 -4.43 -0.49
C GLY A 39 -13.13 -5.20 0.14
N LEU A 40 -12.07 -4.48 0.54
CA LEU A 40 -10.95 -5.07 1.26
C LEU A 40 -11.29 -5.13 2.74
N ASP A 41 -11.34 -6.35 3.27
CA ASP A 41 -11.50 -6.57 4.71
C ASP A 41 -10.27 -6.11 5.49
N SER A 42 -10.44 -5.92 6.81
CA SER A 42 -9.34 -5.57 7.72
C SER A 42 -8.18 -6.57 7.68
N LEU A 43 -8.43 -7.85 7.34
CA LEU A 43 -7.39 -8.85 7.12
C LEU A 43 -6.55 -8.56 5.87
N ALA A 44 -7.18 -8.13 4.78
CA ALA A 44 -6.47 -7.76 3.56
C ALA A 44 -5.54 -6.57 3.81
N PHE A 45 -6.00 -5.59 4.58
CA PHE A 45 -5.18 -4.45 4.99
C PHE A 45 -3.91 -4.87 5.75
N VAL A 46 -4.03 -5.82 6.68
CA VAL A 46 -2.89 -6.38 7.42
C VAL A 46 -1.91 -7.10 6.48
N GLU A 47 -2.40 -7.84 5.49
CA GLU A 47 -1.53 -8.49 4.49
C GLU A 47 -0.78 -7.48 3.61
N ILE A 48 -1.45 -6.41 3.18
CA ILE A 48 -0.82 -5.33 2.40
C ILE A 48 0.28 -4.68 3.23
N GLN A 49 -0.02 -4.29 4.46
CA GLN A 49 0.97 -3.73 5.37
C GLN A 49 2.16 -4.66 5.55
N LEU A 50 1.94 -5.95 5.79
CA LEU A 50 3.02 -6.90 5.99
C LEU A 50 3.85 -7.10 4.71
N ALA A 51 3.19 -7.14 3.54
CA ALA A 51 3.86 -7.25 2.25
C ALA A 51 4.75 -6.04 1.98
N VAL A 52 4.23 -4.82 2.17
CA VAL A 52 4.99 -3.57 2.03
C VAL A 52 6.17 -3.54 3.01
N GLN A 53 5.94 -3.83 4.29
CA GLN A 53 7.00 -3.85 5.30
C GLN A 53 8.14 -4.83 4.96
N GLN A 54 7.79 -6.03 4.49
CA GLN A 54 8.76 -7.06 4.10
C GLN A 54 9.50 -6.69 2.80
N GLN A 55 8.79 -6.15 1.81
CA GLN A 55 9.35 -5.82 0.50
C GLN A 55 10.32 -4.64 0.58
N TYR A 56 10.05 -3.69 1.46
CA TYR A 56 10.83 -2.47 1.58
C TYR A 56 11.70 -2.38 2.84
N GLY A 57 11.52 -3.30 3.79
CA GLY A 57 12.37 -3.39 4.98
C GLY A 57 12.13 -2.29 6.01
N PHE A 58 10.95 -1.66 6.02
CA PHE A 58 10.55 -0.69 7.05
C PHE A 58 9.37 -1.20 7.89
N THR A 59 9.12 -0.54 9.01
CA THR A 59 7.98 -0.84 9.89
C THR A 59 6.99 0.31 9.84
N ILE A 60 5.72 -0.04 9.62
CA ILE A 60 4.59 0.88 9.67
C ILE A 60 4.03 0.79 11.09
N ALA A 61 3.95 1.92 11.81
CA ALA A 61 3.29 1.94 13.10
C ALA A 61 1.79 1.73 12.93
N ASP A 62 1.15 1.07 13.90
CA ASP A 62 -0.31 0.85 13.87
C ASP A 62 -1.06 2.18 13.74
N GLU A 63 -0.63 3.21 14.47
CA GLU A 63 -1.20 4.57 14.42
C GLU A 63 -1.13 5.18 13.02
N ASP A 64 0.01 5.04 12.32
CA ASP A 64 0.15 5.51 10.95
C ASP A 64 -0.74 4.72 10.01
N ALA A 65 -0.75 3.39 10.14
CA ALA A 65 -1.57 2.51 9.33
C ALA A 65 -3.06 2.83 9.44
N GLN A 66 -3.51 3.19 10.64
CA GLN A 66 -4.89 3.61 10.87
C GLN A 66 -5.24 4.94 10.18
N GLN A 67 -4.27 5.77 9.79
CA GLN A 67 -4.50 6.95 8.95
C GLN A 67 -4.63 6.57 7.46
N ILE A 68 -4.12 5.41 7.07
CA ILE A 68 -4.11 4.95 5.69
C ILE A 68 -5.45 4.34 5.30
N HIS A 69 -6.35 5.20 4.81
CA HIS A 69 -7.68 4.77 4.36
C HIS A 69 -7.78 4.52 2.85
N THR A 70 -6.92 5.16 2.05
CA THR A 70 -6.97 5.12 0.57
C THR A 70 -5.68 4.60 -0.02
N MET A 71 -5.75 4.20 -1.29
CA MET A 71 -4.55 3.82 -2.04
C MET A 71 -3.55 4.95 -2.13
N GLN A 72 -4.04 6.17 -2.38
CA GLN A 72 -3.20 7.36 -2.44
C GLN A 72 -2.44 7.59 -1.13
N ASP A 73 -3.11 7.43 0.01
CA ASP A 73 -2.53 7.63 1.33
C ASP A 73 -1.41 6.61 1.59
N ALA A 74 -1.65 5.35 1.23
CA ALA A 74 -0.66 4.28 1.39
C ALA A 74 0.59 4.54 0.56
N ILE A 75 0.37 5.04 -0.66
CA ILE A 75 1.44 5.41 -1.59
C ILE A 75 2.25 6.58 -1.04
N ASP A 76 1.58 7.65 -0.62
CA ASP A 76 2.24 8.85 -0.15
C ASP A 76 3.03 8.58 1.14
N TYR A 77 2.42 7.88 2.09
CA TYR A 77 3.05 7.46 3.33
C TYR A 77 4.28 6.59 3.06
N THR A 78 4.13 5.56 2.22
CA THR A 78 5.24 4.65 1.92
C THR A 78 6.39 5.39 1.25
N ASN A 79 6.12 6.25 0.27
CA ASN A 79 7.17 7.05 -0.36
C ASN A 79 7.87 8.00 0.62
N SER A 80 7.13 8.68 1.49
CA SER A 80 7.72 9.53 2.54
C SER A 80 8.67 8.73 3.43
N ARG A 81 8.26 7.54 3.89
CA ARG A 81 9.10 6.67 4.73
C ARG A 81 10.35 6.18 4.01
N LEU A 82 10.23 5.85 2.72
CA LEU A 82 11.34 5.42 1.87
C LEU A 82 12.34 6.54 1.61
N GLN A 83 11.88 7.78 1.48
CA GLN A 83 12.76 8.94 1.30
C GLN A 83 13.48 9.36 2.58
N GLU A 84 12.87 9.20 3.75
CA GLU A 84 13.55 9.46 5.03
C GLU A 84 14.65 8.43 5.36
N SER A 85 14.57 7.24 4.76
CA SER A 85 15.53 6.15 4.98
C SER A 85 16.68 6.13 3.97
N ALA A 86 16.76 7.10 3.04
CA ALA A 86 17.71 7.17 1.93
C ALA A 86 18.96 8.03 2.21
#